data_AF-A0A7S1WCW2-F1
#
_entry.id   AF-A0A7S1WCW2-F1
#
_cell.length_a   1.000
_cell.length_b   1.000
_cell.length_c   1.000
_cell.angle_alpha   90.00
_cell.angle_beta   90.00
_cell.angle_gamma   90.00
#
_symmetry.space_group_name_H-M   'P 1'
#
loop_
_entity.id
_entity.type
_entity.pdbx_description
1 polymer ?
#
loop_
_entity_poly.entity_id
_entity_poly.type
_entity_poly.pdbx_seq_one_letter_code
_entity_poly.pdbx_strand_id
1 'polypeptide(L)'
;GMKPRHCQLLQEELMEEYMKEEFQLKLSAGWHATDDTIQKHEWRQKVCLEVQSQVLPKYGFHGTRQGVLASGKACSVMYCPDQDRLSEVNNNYLFMNWLTNPDDVESGHPHGLDTENKYFRPSPQEGEANVSGYRIVVTQLEHDVAIFDIAHCQGALAGAHRSTYHALYPQIELSQWFGPLGCKSIREALDRGVLIL
;
A
#
# COMPACT_ATOMS: atom_id res chain seq x y z
N GLY A 1 -7.13 9.60 25.25
CA GLY A 1 -6.83 9.45 23.81
C GLY A 1 -7.61 8.28 23.27
N MET A 2 -7.94 8.28 21.98
CA MET A 2 -8.49 7.11 21.30
C MET A 2 -7.51 5.93 21.41
N LYS A 3 -8.01 4.70 21.55
CA LYS A 3 -7.16 3.51 21.57
C LYS A 3 -6.64 3.24 20.14
N PRO A 4 -5.38 2.81 19.93
CA PRO A 4 -4.84 2.56 18.59
C PRO A 4 -5.72 1.67 17.70
N ARG A 5 -6.30 0.60 18.27
CA ARG A 5 -7.23 -0.28 17.57
C ARG A 5 -8.47 0.43 17.00
N HIS A 6 -8.96 1.50 17.65
CA HIS A 6 -10.10 2.25 17.12
C HIS A 6 -9.70 3.12 15.91
N CYS A 7 -8.45 3.56 15.83
CA CYS A 7 -7.98 4.30 14.66
C CYS A 7 -7.92 3.40 13.42
N GLN A 8 -7.37 2.19 13.58
CA GLN A 8 -7.35 1.19 12.51
C GLN A 8 -8.76 0.89 12.00
N LEU A 9 -9.69 0.53 12.90
CA LEU A 9 -11.08 0.23 12.53
C LEU A 9 -11.79 1.42 11.86
N LEU A 10 -11.56 2.64 12.38
CA LEU A 10 -12.10 3.86 11.78
C LEU A 10 -11.60 4.04 10.35
N GLN A 11 -10.31 3.81 10.11
CA GLN A 11 -9.73 3.95 8.77
C GLN A 11 -10.21 2.84 7.83
N GLU A 12 -10.29 1.59 8.31
CA GLU A 12 -10.83 0.45 7.55
C GLU A 12 -12.25 0.72 7.07
N GLU A 13 -13.13 1.19 7.95
CA GLU A 13 -14.51 1.51 7.59
C GLU A 13 -14.60 2.71 6.62
N LEU A 14 -13.73 3.72 6.76
CA LEU A 14 -13.64 4.81 5.77
C LEU A 14 -13.13 4.30 4.41
N MET A 15 -12.14 3.40 4.40
CA MET A 15 -11.60 2.80 3.16
C MET A 15 -12.68 1.99 2.44
N GLU A 16 -13.45 1.16 3.16
CA GLU A 16 -14.58 0.41 2.60
C GLU A 16 -15.60 1.31 1.92
N GLU A 17 -15.97 2.42 2.56
CA GLU A 17 -16.89 3.40 1.98
C GLU A 17 -16.28 4.14 0.77
N TYR A 18 -15.01 4.51 0.85
CA TYR A 18 -14.31 5.18 -0.26
C TYR A 18 -14.07 4.26 -1.46
N MET A 19 -13.97 2.95 -1.28
CA MET A 19 -13.82 2.00 -2.38
C MET A 19 -15.11 1.76 -3.17
N LYS A 20 -16.27 2.18 -2.66
CA LYS A 20 -17.54 1.98 -3.36
C LYS A 20 -17.58 2.72 -4.69
N GLU A 21 -18.08 2.06 -5.72
CA GLU A 21 -18.22 2.62 -7.08
C GLU A 21 -19.00 3.95 -7.07
N GLU A 22 -20.10 4.02 -6.33
CA GLU A 22 -20.93 5.23 -6.23
C GLU A 22 -20.15 6.43 -5.65
N PHE A 23 -19.24 6.18 -4.70
CA PHE A 23 -18.38 7.21 -4.13
C PHE A 23 -17.35 7.67 -5.16
N GLN A 24 -16.65 6.72 -5.80
CA GLN A 24 -15.61 7.02 -6.79
C GLN A 24 -16.17 7.78 -7.99
N LEU A 25 -17.33 7.37 -8.52
CA LEU A 25 -18.02 8.08 -9.60
C LEU A 25 -18.40 9.51 -9.20
N LYS A 26 -18.95 9.70 -8.00
CA LYS A 26 -19.33 11.03 -7.51
C LYS A 26 -18.13 11.94 -7.28
N LEU A 27 -17.05 11.39 -6.71
CA LEU A 27 -15.81 12.12 -6.49
C LEU A 27 -15.18 12.55 -7.82
N SER A 28 -15.00 11.60 -8.75
CA SER A 28 -14.43 11.85 -10.08
C SER A 28 -15.25 12.86 -10.89
N ALA A 29 -16.59 12.74 -10.89
CA ALA A 29 -17.46 13.62 -11.67
C ALA A 29 -17.29 15.11 -11.34
N GLY A 30 -17.21 15.49 -10.05
CA GLY A 30 -16.98 16.89 -9.68
C GLY A 30 -15.51 17.30 -9.67
N TRP A 31 -14.59 16.36 -9.52
CA TRP A 31 -13.15 16.62 -9.66
C TRP A 31 -12.79 17.04 -11.08
N HIS A 32 -13.35 16.38 -12.10
CA HIS A 32 -13.09 16.68 -13.51
C HIS A 32 -14.04 17.73 -14.11
N ALA A 33 -14.98 18.26 -13.33
CA ALA A 33 -15.87 19.34 -13.77
C ALA A 33 -15.17 20.70 -13.87
N THR A 34 -13.94 20.81 -13.37
CA THR A 34 -13.17 22.07 -13.30
C THR A 34 -11.68 21.80 -13.30
N ASP A 35 -10.91 22.70 -13.92
CA ASP A 35 -9.44 22.70 -13.85
C ASP A 35 -8.92 23.49 -12.64
N ASP A 36 -9.78 24.20 -11.91
CA ASP A 36 -9.42 24.99 -10.73
C ASP A 36 -9.13 24.07 -9.53
N THR A 37 -7.87 24.05 -9.11
CA THR A 37 -7.39 23.21 -7.99
C THR A 37 -8.12 23.50 -6.67
N ILE A 38 -8.54 24.74 -6.42
CA ILE A 38 -9.28 25.10 -5.20
C ILE A 38 -10.65 24.41 -5.23
N GLN A 39 -11.37 24.51 -6.35
CA GLN A 39 -12.69 23.88 -6.51
C GLN A 39 -12.60 22.36 -6.44
N LYS A 40 -11.54 21.75 -7.01
CA LYS A 40 -11.27 20.31 -6.88
C LYS A 40 -11.14 19.89 -5.40
N HIS A 41 -10.36 20.64 -4.61
CA HIS A 41 -10.19 20.36 -3.20
C HIS A 41 -11.47 20.57 -2.39
N GLU A 42 -12.25 21.62 -2.67
CA GLU A 42 -13.55 21.84 -2.04
C GLU A 42 -14.54 20.72 -2.35
N TRP A 43 -14.55 20.23 -3.59
CA TRP A 43 -15.37 19.10 -4.00
C TRP A 43 -14.96 17.81 -3.26
N ARG A 44 -13.67 17.48 -3.24
CA ARG A 44 -13.15 16.34 -2.48
C ARG A 44 -13.57 16.41 -1.02
N GLN A 45 -13.37 17.55 -0.36
CA GLN A 45 -13.76 17.74 1.04
C GLN A 45 -15.26 17.53 1.24
N LYS A 46 -16.10 18.05 0.34
CA LYS A 46 -17.55 17.89 0.40
C LYS A 46 -17.95 16.42 0.30
N VAL A 47 -17.49 15.70 -0.72
CA VAL A 47 -17.85 14.30 -0.96
C VAL A 47 -17.33 13.40 0.16
N CYS A 48 -16.09 13.59 0.60
CA CYS A 48 -15.53 12.84 1.73
C CYS A 48 -16.31 13.07 3.02
N LEU A 49 -16.77 14.31 3.27
CA LEU A 49 -17.50 14.65 4.49
C LEU A 49 -18.87 13.97 4.56
N GLU A 50 -19.52 13.69 3.43
CA GLU A 50 -20.79 12.95 3.42
C GLU A 50 -20.63 11.54 4.00
N VAL A 51 -19.56 10.83 3.62
CA VAL A 51 -19.18 9.52 4.19
C VAL A 51 -18.72 9.67 5.65
N GLN A 52 -17.77 10.58 5.90
CA GLN A 52 -17.20 10.79 7.23
C GLN A 52 -18.27 11.18 8.26
N SER A 53 -19.32 11.89 7.83
CA SER A 53 -20.42 12.29 8.71
C SER A 53 -21.21 11.11 9.30
N GLN A 54 -21.18 9.96 8.62
CA GLN A 54 -21.84 8.72 9.03
C GLN A 54 -20.91 7.81 9.83
N VAL A 55 -19.62 7.75 9.45
CA VAL A 55 -18.63 6.87 10.07
C VAL A 55 -18.10 7.43 11.38
N LEU A 56 -17.70 8.71 11.41
CA LEU A 56 -17.04 9.35 12.56
C LEU A 56 -17.82 9.23 13.91
N PRO A 57 -19.16 9.41 13.94
CA PRO A 57 -19.94 9.24 15.18
C PRO A 57 -19.81 7.87 15.84
N LYS A 58 -19.60 6.80 15.06
CA LYS A 58 -19.41 5.44 15.58
C LYS A 58 -18.15 5.30 16.45
N TYR A 59 -17.18 6.19 16.24
CA TYR A 59 -15.91 6.20 16.94
C TYR A 59 -15.77 7.38 17.93
N GLY A 60 -16.86 8.09 18.21
CA GLY A 60 -16.90 9.17 19.19
C GLY A 60 -16.43 10.54 18.66
N PHE A 61 -16.40 10.73 17.34
CA PHE A 61 -16.15 12.04 16.72
C PHE A 61 -17.43 12.61 16.10
N HIS A 62 -17.52 13.93 16.00
CA HIS A 62 -18.65 14.55 15.33
C HIS A 62 -18.54 14.36 13.81
N GLY A 63 -19.67 14.20 13.12
CA GLY A 63 -19.74 14.12 11.66
C GLY A 63 -19.54 15.47 10.95
N THR A 64 -18.54 16.25 11.36
CA THR A 64 -18.29 17.62 10.90
C THR A 64 -16.81 17.80 10.53
N ARG A 65 -16.46 18.90 9.86
CA ARG A 65 -15.05 19.24 9.57
C ARG A 65 -14.16 19.25 10.83
N GLN A 66 -14.69 19.74 11.95
CA GLN A 66 -13.97 19.72 13.22
C GLN A 66 -13.74 18.29 13.74
N GLY A 67 -14.72 17.39 13.56
CA GLY A 67 -14.57 15.98 13.92
C GLY A 67 -13.55 15.24 13.04
N VAL A 68 -13.48 15.57 11.74
CA VAL A 68 -12.43 15.06 10.84
C VAL A 68 -11.04 15.48 11.31
N LEU A 69 -10.86 16.76 11.68
CA LEU A 69 -9.59 17.23 12.24
C LEU A 69 -9.26 16.53 13.58
N ALA A 70 -10.27 16.33 14.43
CA ALA A 70 -10.09 15.65 15.70
C ALA A 70 -9.72 14.17 15.53
N SER A 71 -10.33 13.46 14.57
CA SER A 71 -10.01 12.06 14.28
C SER A 71 -8.63 11.93 13.66
N GLY A 72 -8.27 12.79 12.71
CA GLY A 72 -6.92 12.83 12.13
C GLY A 72 -5.84 13.08 13.19
N LYS A 73 -6.08 13.99 14.15
CA LYS A 73 -5.17 14.20 15.27
C LYS A 73 -5.08 12.97 16.19
N ALA A 74 -6.20 12.31 16.46
CA ALA A 74 -6.23 11.12 17.30
C ALA A 74 -5.51 9.92 16.68
N CYS A 75 -5.50 9.82 15.35
CA CYS A 75 -4.85 8.75 14.59
C CYS A 75 -3.46 9.13 14.05
N SER A 76 -2.98 10.33 14.37
CA SER A 76 -1.63 10.75 13.99
C SER A 76 -0.58 9.98 14.80
N VAL A 77 0.48 9.58 14.09
CA VAL A 77 1.68 8.91 14.61
C VAL A 77 2.31 9.61 15.82
N MET A 78 2.16 10.93 15.95
CA MET A 78 2.70 11.69 17.08
C MET A 78 2.04 11.33 18.42
N TYR A 79 0.86 10.69 18.41
CA TYR A 79 0.09 10.39 19.61
C TYR A 79 -0.07 8.88 19.86
N CYS A 80 0.56 8.03 19.05
CA CYS A 80 0.55 6.57 19.24
C CYS A 80 1.91 6.10 19.79
N PRO A 81 1.99 5.63 21.05
CA PRO A 81 3.24 5.19 21.66
C PRO A 81 3.71 3.80 21.19
N ASP A 82 2.91 3.09 20.40
CA ASP A 82 3.17 1.72 19.94
C ASP A 82 3.70 1.73 18.50
N GLN A 83 5.01 1.53 18.34
CA GLN A 83 5.72 1.68 17.06
C GLN A 83 5.27 0.69 15.98
N ASP A 84 4.94 -0.55 16.33
CA ASP A 84 4.59 -1.57 15.34
C ASP A 84 3.26 -1.24 14.65
N ARG A 85 2.31 -0.69 15.41
CA ARG A 85 0.99 -0.24 14.91
C ARG A 85 1.03 1.09 14.17
N LEU A 86 2.14 1.84 14.23
CA LEU A 86 2.30 3.07 13.45
C LEU A 86 2.31 2.77 11.95
N SER A 87 2.86 1.63 11.55
CA SER A 87 2.99 1.24 10.15
C SER A 87 1.62 1.05 9.50
N GLU A 88 0.72 0.29 10.11
CA GLU A 88 -0.64 0.03 9.59
C GLU A 88 -1.49 1.31 9.51
N VAL A 89 -1.54 2.09 10.58
CA VAL A 89 -2.34 3.34 10.60
C VAL A 89 -1.83 4.34 9.56
N ASN A 90 -0.51 4.40 9.36
CA ASN A 90 0.09 5.25 8.34
C ASN A 90 -0.19 4.73 6.91
N ASN A 91 -0.08 3.42 6.69
CA ASN A 91 -0.41 2.81 5.40
C ASN A 91 -1.87 3.03 5.03
N ASN A 92 -2.79 2.85 5.98
CA ASN A 92 -4.22 3.13 5.79
C ASN A 92 -4.46 4.61 5.48
N TYR A 93 -3.75 5.52 6.15
CA TYR A 93 -3.82 6.95 5.83
C TYR A 93 -3.37 7.26 4.40
N LEU A 94 -2.26 6.67 3.94
CA LEU A 94 -1.79 6.84 2.57
C LEU A 94 -2.79 6.26 1.56
N PHE A 95 -3.36 5.09 1.84
CA PHE A 95 -4.34 4.46 0.96
C PHE A 95 -5.66 5.25 0.88
N MET A 96 -6.17 5.78 2.00
CA MET A 96 -7.33 6.68 1.98
C MET A 96 -7.04 7.97 1.19
N ASN A 97 -5.84 8.54 1.31
CA ASN A 97 -5.48 9.71 0.50
C ASN A 97 -5.48 9.39 -0.99
N TRP A 98 -4.96 8.21 -1.36
CA TRP A 98 -5.02 7.71 -2.73
C TRP A 98 -6.47 7.55 -3.20
N LEU A 99 -7.31 6.83 -2.45
CA LEU A 99 -8.73 6.62 -2.77
C LEU A 99 -9.54 7.92 -2.91
N THR A 100 -9.07 9.01 -2.29
CA THR A 100 -9.77 10.31 -2.33
C THR A 100 -9.13 11.30 -3.31
N ASN A 101 -8.19 10.86 -4.15
CA ASN A 101 -7.59 11.66 -5.21
C ASN A 101 -7.78 10.99 -6.58
N PRO A 102 -8.77 11.43 -7.39
CA PRO A 102 -9.04 10.84 -8.69
C PRO A 102 -7.83 10.76 -9.63
N ASP A 103 -6.95 11.77 -9.65
CA ASP A 103 -5.75 11.77 -10.49
C ASP A 103 -4.81 10.61 -10.12
N ASP A 104 -4.66 10.33 -8.82
CA ASP A 104 -3.80 9.24 -8.34
C ASP A 104 -4.42 7.86 -8.61
N VAL A 105 -5.76 7.74 -8.47
CA VAL A 105 -6.49 6.50 -8.77
C VAL A 105 -6.37 6.16 -10.27
N GLU A 106 -6.60 7.14 -11.13
CA GLU A 106 -6.54 6.98 -12.59
C GLU A 106 -5.13 6.68 -13.10
N SER A 107 -4.10 7.25 -12.47
CA SER A 107 -2.71 6.96 -12.80
C SER A 107 -2.29 5.52 -12.42
N GLY A 108 -3.05 4.84 -11.55
CA GLY A 108 -2.69 3.54 -10.99
C GLY A 108 -1.47 3.57 -10.08
N HIS A 109 -0.99 4.76 -9.68
CA HIS A 109 0.21 4.94 -8.88
C HIS A 109 -0.12 5.69 -7.58
N PRO A 110 -0.18 4.99 -6.43
CA PRO A 110 -0.34 5.64 -5.14
C PRO A 110 0.89 6.48 -4.80
N HIS A 111 0.79 7.80 -5.00
CA HIS A 111 1.80 8.76 -4.60
C HIS A 111 2.00 8.69 -3.08
N GLY A 112 3.13 8.10 -2.65
CA GLY A 112 3.52 8.01 -1.23
C GLY A 112 3.70 6.60 -0.68
N LEU A 113 3.26 5.55 -1.37
CA LEU A 113 3.61 4.16 -0.99
C LEU A 113 5.03 3.78 -1.45
N ASP A 114 5.56 4.44 -2.48
CA ASP A 114 6.91 4.22 -2.99
C ASP A 114 8.01 4.98 -2.23
N THR A 115 7.67 5.92 -1.34
CA THR A 115 8.70 6.76 -0.69
C THR A 115 9.58 6.00 0.30
N GLU A 116 9.10 4.90 0.88
CA GLU A 116 9.99 4.01 1.64
C GLU A 116 10.92 3.21 0.71
N ASN A 117 10.50 2.92 -0.51
CA ASN A 117 11.31 2.18 -1.49
C ASN A 117 12.40 3.04 -2.17
N LYS A 118 12.26 4.38 -2.16
CA LYS A 118 13.30 5.29 -2.69
C LYS A 118 14.58 5.30 -1.86
N TYR A 119 14.52 4.96 -0.57
CA TYR A 119 15.72 4.83 0.28
C TYR A 119 16.44 3.48 0.12
N PHE A 120 15.83 2.51 -0.57
CA PHE A 120 16.36 1.16 -0.73
C PHE A 120 16.78 0.80 -2.16
N ARG A 121 16.60 1.71 -3.13
CA ARG A 121 17.25 1.59 -4.44
C ARG A 121 18.57 2.38 -4.42
N PRO A 122 19.74 1.72 -4.30
CA PRO A 122 20.98 2.42 -4.62
C PRO A 122 20.87 2.98 -6.04
N SER A 123 21.32 4.22 -6.24
CA SER A 123 21.43 4.77 -7.59
C SER A 123 22.33 3.85 -8.41
N PRO A 124 22.02 3.57 -9.70
CA PRO A 124 22.88 2.79 -10.55
C PRO A 124 24.29 3.39 -10.52
N GLN A 125 25.32 2.56 -10.29
CA GLN A 125 26.68 3.06 -10.32
C GLN A 125 27.05 3.41 -11.77
N GLU A 126 27.84 4.47 -11.94
CA GLU A 126 28.26 4.95 -13.26
C GLU A 126 29.00 3.83 -14.01
N GLY A 127 28.38 3.28 -15.06
CA GLY A 127 28.89 2.15 -15.84
C GLY A 127 28.12 0.82 -15.71
N GLU A 128 27.11 0.72 -14.82
CA GLU A 128 26.23 -0.44 -14.81
C GLU A 128 25.27 -0.42 -16.01
N ALA A 129 25.31 -1.49 -16.82
CA ALA A 129 24.40 -1.64 -17.94
C ALA A 129 22.95 -1.70 -17.43
N ASN A 130 22.05 -1.01 -18.13
CA ASN A 130 20.61 -1.02 -17.87
C ASN A 130 20.09 -2.45 -18.12
N VAL A 131 20.11 -3.29 -17.09
CA VAL A 131 19.61 -4.67 -17.20
C VAL A 131 18.10 -4.54 -17.32
N SER A 132 17.52 -5.00 -18.43
CA SER A 132 16.07 -5.11 -18.56
C SER A 132 15.57 -6.18 -17.58
N GLY A 133 15.41 -5.79 -16.32
CA GLY A 133 14.87 -6.64 -15.28
C GLY A 133 13.42 -6.99 -15.59
N TYR A 134 13.07 -8.26 -15.44
CA TYR A 134 11.69 -8.71 -15.53
C TYR A 134 10.89 -8.13 -14.36
N ARG A 135 9.67 -7.68 -14.66
CA ARG A 135 8.71 -7.16 -13.68
C ARG A 135 7.89 -8.33 -13.15
N ILE A 136 8.00 -8.63 -11.86
CA ILE A 136 7.03 -9.52 -11.19
C ILE A 136 5.81 -8.66 -10.85
N VAL A 137 4.69 -8.92 -11.52
CA VAL A 137 3.40 -8.30 -11.22
C VAL A 137 2.58 -9.30 -10.44
N VAL A 138 2.31 -9.01 -9.17
CA VAL A 138 1.35 -9.76 -8.35
C VAL A 138 0.00 -9.04 -8.48
N THR A 139 -1.03 -9.76 -8.88
CA THR A 139 -2.42 -9.26 -9.02
C THR A 139 -3.14 -9.29 -7.66
N GLN A 140 -4.29 -8.61 -7.57
CA GLN A 140 -4.92 -8.14 -6.32
C GLN A 140 -5.25 -9.24 -5.29
N LEU A 141 -4.99 -8.89 -4.02
CA LEU A 141 -5.32 -9.63 -2.80
C LEU A 141 -6.75 -9.31 -2.36
N GLU A 142 -7.65 -10.27 -2.50
CA GLU A 142 -8.91 -10.24 -1.77
C GLU A 142 -9.12 -11.65 -1.21
N HIS A 143 -8.93 -11.78 0.11
CA HIS A 143 -9.16 -12.94 1.01
C HIS A 143 -7.93 -13.35 1.86
N ASP A 144 -8.19 -13.46 3.15
CA ASP A 144 -7.35 -13.94 4.24
C ASP A 144 -6.99 -15.45 4.15
N VAL A 145 -7.78 -16.24 3.42
CA VAL A 145 -7.38 -17.60 2.95
C VAL A 145 -6.25 -17.49 1.92
N ALA A 146 -6.23 -16.42 1.13
CA ALA A 146 -5.19 -16.18 0.15
C ALA A 146 -3.84 -15.83 0.79
N ILE A 147 -3.73 -15.45 2.06
CA ILE A 147 -2.41 -15.21 2.69
C ILE A 147 -1.66 -16.53 2.91
N PHE A 148 -2.38 -17.59 3.31
CA PHE A 148 -1.81 -18.94 3.37
C PHE A 148 -1.52 -19.48 1.96
N ASP A 149 -2.42 -19.24 1.02
CA ASP A 149 -2.18 -19.60 -0.38
C ASP A 149 -1.14 -18.70 -1.06
N ILE A 150 -0.80 -17.51 -0.55
CA ILE A 150 0.25 -16.64 -1.07
C ILE A 150 1.60 -17.18 -0.63
N ALA A 151 1.76 -17.62 0.62
CA ALA A 151 2.96 -18.35 1.01
C ALA A 151 3.07 -19.67 0.21
N HIS A 152 1.95 -20.35 -0.06
CA HIS A 152 1.90 -21.55 -0.91
C HIS A 152 2.20 -21.24 -2.38
N CYS A 153 1.69 -20.14 -2.94
CA CYS A 153 1.87 -19.69 -4.32
C CYS A 153 3.26 -19.10 -4.52
N GLN A 154 3.81 -18.38 -3.53
CA GLN A 154 5.20 -17.96 -3.50
C GLN A 154 6.11 -19.19 -3.43
N GLY A 155 5.76 -20.18 -2.61
CA GLY A 155 6.48 -21.44 -2.55
C GLY A 155 6.36 -22.27 -3.83
N ALA A 156 5.20 -22.28 -4.47
CA ALA A 156 4.94 -22.96 -5.73
C ALA A 156 5.57 -22.23 -6.93
N LEU A 157 5.61 -20.89 -6.93
CA LEU A 157 6.29 -20.08 -7.94
C LEU A 157 7.80 -20.18 -7.77
N ALA A 158 8.32 -20.15 -6.54
CA ALA A 158 9.74 -20.41 -6.27
C ALA A 158 10.12 -21.84 -6.67
N GLY A 159 9.30 -22.83 -6.32
CA GLY A 159 9.49 -24.22 -6.70
C GLY A 159 9.39 -24.47 -8.22
N ALA A 160 8.43 -23.84 -8.91
CA ALA A 160 8.29 -23.89 -10.36
C ALA A 160 9.47 -23.18 -11.04
N HIS A 161 9.87 -22.01 -10.55
CA HIS A 161 11.02 -21.27 -11.06
C HIS A 161 12.33 -22.07 -10.87
N ARG A 162 12.54 -22.66 -9.69
CA ARG A 162 13.66 -23.56 -9.38
C ARG A 162 13.64 -24.81 -10.26
N SER A 163 12.47 -25.42 -10.47
CA SER A 163 12.32 -26.62 -11.31
C SER A 163 12.59 -26.33 -12.80
N THR A 164 11.99 -25.27 -13.35
CA THR A 164 12.21 -24.83 -14.72
C THR A 164 13.67 -24.46 -14.96
N TYR A 165 14.31 -23.76 -14.03
CA TYR A 165 15.71 -23.39 -14.19
C TYR A 165 16.69 -24.52 -13.92
N HIS A 166 16.44 -25.43 -12.97
CA HIS A 166 17.29 -26.61 -12.80
C HIS A 166 17.22 -27.53 -14.02
N ALA A 167 16.08 -27.58 -14.71
CA ALA A 167 15.96 -28.29 -15.99
C ALA A 167 16.79 -27.62 -17.10
N LEU A 168 16.89 -26.28 -17.10
CA LEU A 168 17.65 -25.52 -18.11
C LEU A 168 19.15 -25.40 -17.77
N TYR A 169 19.51 -25.40 -16.49
CA TYR A 169 20.86 -25.15 -15.97
C TYR A 169 21.17 -26.04 -14.74
N PRO A 170 21.26 -27.37 -14.90
CA PRO A 170 21.39 -28.32 -13.79
C PRO A 170 22.70 -28.19 -12.98
N GLN A 171 23.69 -27.48 -13.51
CA GLN A 171 25.00 -27.29 -12.90
C GLN A 171 25.10 -26.08 -11.96
N ILE A 172 24.04 -25.27 -11.83
CA ILE A 172 24.04 -24.09 -10.95
C ILE A 172 23.68 -24.51 -9.53
N GLU A 173 24.62 -24.37 -8.61
CA GLU A 173 24.43 -24.65 -7.18
C GLU A 173 23.55 -23.58 -6.52
N LEU A 174 22.73 -23.97 -5.52
CA LEU A 174 21.77 -23.07 -4.85
C LEU A 174 22.43 -21.78 -4.33
N SER A 175 23.67 -21.85 -3.87
CA SER A 175 24.44 -20.70 -3.37
C SER A 175 24.76 -19.65 -4.46
N GLN A 176 24.79 -20.04 -5.73
CA GLN A 176 25.09 -19.16 -6.85
C GLN A 176 23.87 -18.32 -7.28
N TRP A 177 22.67 -18.65 -6.77
CA TRP A 177 21.42 -17.94 -7.05
C TRP A 177 21.28 -16.61 -6.31
N PHE A 178 21.96 -16.46 -5.17
CA PHE A 178 21.79 -15.28 -4.35
C PHE A 178 22.37 -14.03 -5.02
N GLY A 179 23.51 -14.17 -5.73
CA GLY A 179 24.16 -13.06 -6.42
C GLY A 179 23.23 -12.33 -7.41
N PRO A 180 22.58 -13.03 -8.35
CA PRO A 180 21.58 -12.45 -9.25
C PRO A 180 20.38 -11.81 -8.54
N LEU A 181 20.00 -12.32 -7.36
CA LEU A 181 18.94 -11.75 -6.51
C LEU A 181 19.44 -10.60 -5.61
N GLY A 182 20.67 -10.14 -5.82
CA GLY A 182 21.30 -9.06 -5.05
C GLY A 182 21.52 -9.43 -3.58
N CYS A 183 21.59 -10.72 -3.25
CA CYS A 183 21.86 -11.24 -1.93
C CYS A 183 23.23 -11.93 -1.93
N LYS A 184 24.03 -11.78 -0.87
CA LYS A 184 25.34 -12.43 -0.78
C LYS A 184 25.26 -13.81 -0.13
N SER A 185 24.15 -14.11 0.54
CA SER A 185 23.95 -15.36 1.27
C SER A 185 22.46 -15.69 1.43
N ILE A 186 22.17 -16.94 1.81
CA ILE A 186 20.83 -17.39 2.16
C ILE A 186 20.27 -16.66 3.38
N ARG A 187 21.13 -16.33 4.35
CA ARG A 187 20.71 -15.63 5.57
C ARG A 187 20.28 -14.20 5.25
N GLU A 188 21.03 -13.53 4.39
CA GLU A 188 20.65 -12.19 3.90
C GLU A 188 19.36 -12.23 3.09
N ALA A 189 19.14 -13.27 2.27
CA ALA A 189 17.87 -13.42 1.56
C ALA A 189 16.69 -13.60 2.54
N LEU A 190 16.84 -14.44 3.56
CA LEU A 190 15.82 -14.65 4.60
C LEU A 190 15.56 -13.37 5.42
N ASP A 191 16.61 -12.67 5.85
CA ASP A 191 16.51 -11.43 6.62
C ASP A 191 15.84 -10.31 5.81
N ARG A 192 15.93 -10.36 4.48
CA ARG A 192 15.28 -9.43 3.54
C ARG A 192 13.88 -9.88 3.11
N GLY A 193 13.36 -10.98 3.66
CA GLY A 193 12.06 -11.53 3.25
C GLY A 193 12.03 -12.09 1.83
N VAL A 194 13.20 -12.33 1.22
CA VAL A 194 13.32 -12.99 -0.07
C VAL A 194 13.21 -14.50 0.18
N LEU A 195 11.99 -15.01 0.08
CA LEU A 195 11.71 -16.45 0.17
C LEU A 195 12.29 -17.16 -1.06
N ILE A 196 13.33 -17.98 -0.83
CA ILE A 196 13.84 -18.93 -1.81
C ILE A 196 13.52 -20.34 -1.30
N LEU A 197 12.59 -21.04 -1.97
CA LEU A 197 12.39 -22.49 -1.83
C LEU A 197 13.04 -23.23 -2.99
#